data_AF-A0A3S3RU26-F1
#
_entry.id   AF-A0A3S3RU26-F1
#
_cell.length_a   1.000
_cell.length_b   1.000
_cell.length_c   1.000
_cell.angle_alpha   90.00
_cell.angle_beta   90.00
_cell.angle_gamma   90.00
#
_symmetry.space_group_name_H-M   'P 1'
#
loop_
_entity.id
_entity.type
_entity.pdbx_description
1 polymer ?
#
loop_
_entity_poly.entity_id
_entity_poly.type
_entity_poly.pdbx_seq_one_letter_code
_entity_poly.pdbx_strand_id
1 'polypeptide(L)'
;LFDWLSRDAIEVDKYVADPLCGWDASISMWRDVVNMAQHAGKDSSFAGVRRDLFVNLLGGEKDPASDYGKAVHHLAKRMQAMGFSNLVSKVYADTRHESLNEINRDTVMNDFAAWADSVLKP
;
A
#
# COMPACT_ATOMS: atom_id res chain seq x y z
N LEU A 1 19.41 -2.12 -6.85
CA LEU A 1 18.47 -3.27 -6.73
C LEU A 1 17.22 -2.86 -5.96
N PHE A 2 17.37 -2.09 -4.88
CA PHE A 2 16.28 -1.65 -4.00
C PHE A 2 15.76 -0.24 -4.31
N ASP A 3 16.24 0.39 -5.39
CA ASP A 3 15.89 1.75 -5.77
C ASP A 3 14.38 1.92 -6.02
N TRP A 4 13.65 0.83 -6.31
CA TRP A 4 12.19 0.86 -6.45
C TRP A 4 11.45 1.11 -5.12
N LEU A 5 12.14 1.07 -3.97
CA LEU A 5 11.56 1.36 -2.66
C LEU A 5 11.22 2.85 -2.49
N SER A 6 12.19 3.74 -2.73
CA SER A 6 12.06 5.19 -2.50
C SER A 6 12.90 5.98 -3.51
N ARG A 7 12.53 7.23 -3.81
CA ARG A 7 13.40 8.21 -4.50
C ARG A 7 14.38 8.88 -3.54
N ASP A 8 14.14 8.78 -2.23
CA ASP A 8 15.10 9.20 -1.22
C ASP A 8 16.21 8.15 -1.11
N ALA A 9 17.36 8.43 -1.73
CA ALA A 9 18.50 7.52 -1.73
C ALA A 9 19.02 7.21 -0.32
N ILE A 10 18.85 8.14 0.64
CA ILE A 10 19.28 7.94 2.02
C ILE A 10 18.42 6.85 2.69
N GLU A 11 17.12 6.82 2.41
CA GLU A 11 16.23 5.78 2.94
C GLU A 11 16.51 4.41 2.30
N VAL A 12 16.84 4.38 1.00
CA VAL A 12 17.29 3.14 0.33
C VAL A 12 18.59 2.62 0.94
N ASP A 13 19.56 3.50 1.21
CA ASP A 13 20.84 3.12 1.83
C ASP A 13 20.63 2.56 3.25
N LYS A 14 19.70 3.13 4.03
CA LYS A 14 19.33 2.58 5.34
C LYS A 14 18.76 1.17 5.22
N TYR A 15 17.85 0.93 4.28
CA TYR A 15 17.30 -0.41 4.03
C TYR A 15 18.40 -1.42 3.68
N VAL A 16 19.35 -1.01 2.83
CA VAL A 16 20.47 -1.87 2.41
C VAL A 16 21.44 -2.16 3.56
N ALA A 17 21.67 -1.18 4.44
CA ALA A 17 22.59 -1.31 5.57
C ALA A 17 21.99 -2.06 6.77
N ASP A 18 20.67 -2.20 6.86
CA ASP A 18 20.00 -2.87 7.97
C ASP A 18 20.12 -4.40 7.85
N PRO A 19 20.80 -5.09 8.79
CA PRO A 19 20.95 -6.56 8.76
C PRO A 19 19.63 -7.32 8.93
N LEU A 20 18.54 -6.65 9.30
CA LEU A 20 17.20 -7.24 9.38
C LEU A 20 16.42 -7.14 8.05
N CYS A 21 16.99 -6.47 7.04
CA CYS A 21 16.39 -6.25 5.73
C CYS A 21 17.14 -6.98 4.61
N GLY A 22 16.52 -7.08 3.43
CA GLY A 22 17.19 -7.55 2.20
C GLY A 22 17.64 -9.02 2.17
N TRP A 23 17.27 -9.83 3.17
CA TRP A 23 17.64 -11.23 3.27
C TRP A 23 16.87 -12.11 2.28
N ASP A 24 17.49 -13.25 1.92
CA ASP A 24 16.89 -14.23 1.03
C ASP A 24 15.74 -14.96 1.71
N ALA A 25 14.55 -14.81 1.15
CA ALA A 25 13.38 -15.52 1.63
C ALA A 25 13.50 -17.03 1.38
N SER A 26 13.11 -17.81 2.39
CA SER A 26 13.02 -19.27 2.24
C SER A 26 11.98 -19.65 1.18
N ILE A 27 12.11 -20.84 0.62
CA ILE A 27 11.13 -21.37 -0.36
C ILE A 27 9.72 -21.41 0.23
N SER A 28 9.58 -21.77 1.52
CA SER A 28 8.27 -21.79 2.18
C SER A 28 7.68 -20.39 2.24
N MET A 29 8.47 -19.40 2.64
CA MET A 29 8.01 -18.02 2.69
C MET A 29 7.56 -17.51 1.32
N TRP A 30 8.31 -17.78 0.25
CA TRP A 30 7.88 -17.40 -1.10
C TRP A 30 6.54 -18.01 -1.49
N ARG A 31 6.31 -19.29 -1.15
CA ARG A 31 5.02 -19.94 -1.38
C ARG A 31 3.90 -19.25 -0.59
N ASP A 32 4.16 -18.88 0.66
CA ASP A 32 3.18 -18.24 1.52
C ASP A 32 2.83 -16.83 1.03
N VAL A 33 3.80 -16.05 0.58
CA VAL A 33 3.57 -14.71 -0.01
C VAL A 33 2.69 -14.79 -1.26
N VAL A 34 2.95 -15.74 -2.17
CA VAL A 34 2.13 -15.91 -3.37
C VAL A 34 0.71 -16.36 -3.03
N ASN A 35 0.57 -17.33 -2.11
CA ASN A 35 -0.73 -17.79 -1.63
C ASN A 35 -1.52 -16.64 -0.98
N MET A 36 -0.87 -15.83 -0.16
CA MET A 36 -1.45 -14.66 0.48
C MET A 36 -1.94 -13.65 -0.57
N ALA A 37 -1.11 -13.30 -1.56
CA ALA A 37 -1.47 -12.36 -2.62
C ALA A 37 -2.70 -12.84 -3.42
N GLN A 38 -2.74 -14.13 -3.78
CA GLN A 38 -3.88 -14.73 -4.47
C GLN A 38 -5.14 -14.78 -3.61
N HIS A 39 -5.01 -15.02 -2.29
CA HIS A 39 -6.12 -15.03 -1.38
C HIS A 39 -6.67 -13.62 -1.14
N ALA A 40 -5.82 -12.66 -0.79
CA ALA A 40 -6.19 -11.26 -0.56
C ALA A 40 -6.79 -10.61 -1.81
N GLY A 41 -6.39 -11.04 -3.01
CA GLY A 41 -6.90 -10.53 -4.27
C GLY A 41 -8.33 -10.98 -4.65
N LYS A 42 -9.00 -11.88 -3.91
CA LYS A 42 -10.36 -12.39 -4.24
C LYS A 42 -11.47 -11.57 -3.56
N ASP A 43 -12.55 -11.28 -4.28
CA ASP A 43 -13.72 -10.58 -3.71
C ASP A 43 -14.35 -11.36 -2.54
N SER A 44 -14.36 -12.70 -2.63
CA SER A 44 -14.85 -13.58 -1.56
C SER A 44 -14.12 -13.38 -0.23
N SER A 45 -12.85 -12.95 -0.27
CA SER A 45 -12.05 -12.72 0.93
C SER A 45 -12.53 -11.49 1.72
N PHE A 46 -13.34 -10.62 1.10
CA PHE A 46 -13.96 -9.47 1.75
C PHE A 46 -15.34 -9.77 2.33
N ALA A 47 -15.83 -11.02 2.28
CA ALA A 47 -17.19 -11.36 2.70
C ALA A 47 -17.47 -11.04 4.18
N GLY A 48 -16.47 -11.17 5.06
CA GLY A 48 -16.58 -10.88 6.49
C GLY A 48 -16.29 -9.43 6.88
N VAL A 49 -15.92 -8.56 5.92
CA VAL A 49 -15.55 -7.18 6.21
C VAL A 49 -16.79 -6.29 6.13
N ARG A 50 -17.03 -5.48 7.18
CA ARG A 50 -18.16 -4.55 7.22
C ARG A 50 -18.08 -3.56 6.05
N ARG A 51 -19.22 -3.33 5.39
CA ARG A 51 -19.33 -2.46 4.21
C ARG A 51 -19.22 -0.97 4.54
N ASP A 52 -19.49 -0.60 5.78
CA ASP A 52 -19.34 0.75 6.32
C ASP A 52 -17.95 1.00 6.97
N LEU A 53 -17.03 0.04 6.90
CA LEU A 53 -15.68 0.25 7.40
C LEU A 53 -15.00 1.37 6.61
N PHE A 54 -14.44 2.35 7.31
CA PHE A 54 -13.61 3.38 6.70
C PHE A 54 -12.31 2.78 6.17
N VAL A 55 -12.04 2.97 4.88
CA VAL A 55 -10.86 2.42 4.20
C VAL A 55 -10.13 3.54 3.46
N ASN A 56 -8.82 3.63 3.66
CA ASN A 56 -7.93 4.50 2.90
C ASN A 56 -6.93 3.65 2.12
N LEU A 57 -7.04 3.66 0.79
CA LEU A 57 -6.10 2.98 -0.09
C LEU A 57 -5.10 3.99 -0.66
N LEU A 58 -3.82 3.77 -0.43
CA LEU A 58 -2.76 4.61 -0.98
C LEU A 58 -1.78 3.79 -1.82
N GLY A 59 -1.11 4.46 -2.76
CA GLY A 59 0.02 3.88 -3.48
C GLY A 59 0.84 4.92 -4.23
N GLY A 60 1.98 4.51 -4.76
CA GLY A 60 2.86 5.34 -5.56
C GLY A 60 2.66 5.17 -7.06
N GLU A 61 2.67 6.27 -7.82
CA GLU A 61 2.57 6.24 -9.28
C GLU A 61 3.78 5.53 -9.93
N LYS A 62 4.93 5.52 -9.27
CA LYS A 62 6.17 4.89 -9.75
C LYS A 62 6.49 3.58 -9.04
N ASP A 63 5.53 3.01 -8.30
CA ASP A 63 5.68 1.72 -7.63
C ASP A 63 5.40 0.55 -8.61
N PRO A 64 6.42 -0.22 -9.03
CA PRO A 64 6.21 -1.36 -9.92
C PRO A 64 5.44 -2.51 -9.25
N ALA A 65 5.44 -2.61 -7.91
CA ALA A 65 4.75 -3.69 -7.20
C ALA A 65 3.22 -3.56 -7.28
N SER A 66 2.72 -2.35 -7.50
CA SER A 66 1.29 -2.05 -7.69
C SER A 66 0.90 -1.75 -9.14
N ASP A 67 1.73 -2.17 -10.11
CA ASP A 67 1.60 -1.81 -11.53
C ASP A 67 1.42 -0.29 -11.69
N TYR A 68 2.33 0.47 -11.09
CA TYR A 68 2.38 1.94 -11.21
C TYR A 68 1.08 2.59 -10.72
N GLY A 69 0.56 2.11 -9.58
CA GLY A 69 -0.68 2.57 -8.96
C GLY A 69 -1.98 2.00 -9.56
N LYS A 70 -1.94 1.29 -10.69
CA LYS A 70 -3.15 0.71 -11.31
C LYS A 70 -3.84 -0.31 -10.42
N ALA A 71 -3.07 -1.11 -9.67
CA ALA A 71 -3.63 -2.10 -8.74
C ALA A 71 -4.46 -1.43 -7.63
N VAL A 72 -4.05 -0.25 -7.14
CA VAL A 72 -4.78 0.53 -6.13
C VAL A 72 -6.13 0.98 -6.68
N HIS A 73 -6.15 1.53 -7.89
CA HIS A 73 -7.40 1.94 -8.55
C HIS A 73 -8.33 0.76 -8.84
N HIS A 74 -7.77 -0.37 -9.26
CA HIS A 74 -8.54 -1.59 -9.51
C HIS A 74 -9.17 -2.13 -8.23
N LEU A 75 -8.41 -2.18 -7.14
CA LEU A 75 -8.93 -2.59 -5.83
C LEU A 75 -10.02 -1.64 -5.34
N ALA A 76 -9.81 -0.32 -5.44
CA ALA A 76 -10.81 0.68 -5.06
C ALA A 76 -12.14 0.48 -5.80
N LYS A 77 -12.10 0.32 -7.14
CA LYS A 77 -13.29 0.05 -7.95
C LYS A 77 -14.01 -1.24 -7.54
N ARG A 78 -13.25 -2.32 -7.30
CA ARG A 78 -13.82 -3.60 -6.87
C ARG A 78 -14.47 -3.48 -5.50
N MET A 79 -13.83 -2.83 -4.54
CA MET A 79 -14.40 -2.59 -3.21
C MET A 79 -15.67 -1.73 -3.29
N GLN A 80 -15.70 -0.69 -4.12
CA GLN A 80 -16.93 0.08 -4.35
C GLN A 80 -18.04 -0.79 -4.96
N ALA A 81 -17.73 -1.63 -5.94
CA ALA A 81 -18.69 -2.57 -6.52
C ALA A 81 -19.20 -3.63 -5.52
N MET A 82 -18.39 -4.01 -4.54
CA MET A 82 -18.76 -4.86 -3.41
C MET A 82 -19.61 -4.15 -2.33
N GLY A 83 -19.82 -2.84 -2.46
CA GLY A 83 -20.65 -2.03 -1.56
C GLY A 83 -19.91 -1.35 -0.42
N PHE A 84 -18.57 -1.24 -0.45
CA PHE A 84 -17.84 -0.46 0.54
C PHE A 84 -18.14 1.03 0.39
N SER A 85 -18.82 1.62 1.38
CA SER A 85 -19.35 2.99 1.28
C SER A 85 -18.36 4.07 1.70
N ASN A 86 -17.42 3.73 2.59
CA ASN A 86 -16.51 4.68 3.23
C ASN A 86 -15.06 4.50 2.74
N LEU A 87 -14.88 4.43 1.42
CA LEU A 87 -13.59 4.22 0.78
C LEU A 87 -13.05 5.50 0.15
N VAL A 88 -11.84 5.88 0.53
CA VAL A 88 -11.02 6.86 -0.20
C VAL A 88 -9.82 6.16 -0.81
N SER A 89 -9.33 6.68 -1.94
CA SER A 89 -8.09 6.18 -2.54
C SER A 89 -7.27 7.31 -3.14
N LYS A 90 -5.95 7.21 -3.04
CA LYS A 90 -5.02 8.20 -3.62
C LYS A 90 -3.75 7.53 -4.13
N VAL A 91 -3.36 7.85 -5.36
CA VAL A 91 -2.05 7.50 -5.91
C VAL A 91 -1.21 8.77 -5.94
N TYR A 92 -0.06 8.76 -5.29
CA TYR A 92 0.82 9.91 -5.19
C TYR A 92 1.77 9.97 -6.39
N ALA A 93 1.81 11.12 -7.06
CA ALA A 93 2.68 11.37 -8.20
C ALA A 93 4.14 11.14 -7.82
N ASP A 94 4.89 10.56 -8.77
CA ASP A 94 6.33 10.24 -8.66
C ASP A 94 6.75 9.33 -7.48
N THR A 95 5.84 9.01 -6.56
CA THR A 95 6.10 8.23 -5.36
C THR A 95 6.35 6.78 -5.73
N ARG A 96 7.36 6.16 -5.12
CA ARG A 96 7.71 4.74 -5.29
C ARG A 96 6.96 3.88 -4.25
N HIS A 97 7.51 2.74 -3.85
CA HIS A 97 6.82 1.77 -3.01
C HIS A 97 6.58 2.26 -1.58
N GLU A 98 7.62 2.77 -0.92
CA GLU A 98 7.61 3.12 0.51
C GLU A 98 7.18 4.56 0.73
N SER A 99 5.90 4.86 0.52
CA SER A 99 5.36 6.23 0.62
C SER A 99 5.63 6.94 1.95
N LEU A 100 5.89 6.20 3.04
CA LEU A 100 6.25 6.74 4.36
C LEU A 100 7.75 7.05 4.52
N ASN A 101 8.60 6.49 3.65
CA ASN A 101 10.05 6.73 3.58
C ASN A 101 10.43 7.48 2.30
N GLU A 102 9.48 8.20 1.70
CA GLU A 102 9.67 8.94 0.47
C GLU A 102 9.99 10.42 0.74
N ILE A 103 10.53 11.14 -0.25
CA ILE A 103 10.79 12.58 -0.16
C ILE A 103 9.52 13.38 0.22
N ASN A 104 8.33 12.93 -0.23
CA ASN A 104 7.04 13.53 0.11
C ASN A 104 6.33 12.87 1.30
N ARG A 105 7.04 12.12 2.15
CA ARG A 105 6.47 11.42 3.32
C ARG A 105 5.61 12.32 4.20
N ASP A 106 6.00 13.58 4.41
CA ASP A 106 5.24 14.51 5.25
C ASP A 106 3.86 14.79 4.65
N THR A 107 3.76 14.92 3.33
CA THR A 107 2.47 15.05 2.63
C THR A 107 1.63 13.78 2.83
N VAL A 108 2.23 12.60 2.64
CA VAL A 108 1.52 11.31 2.78
C VAL A 108 1.01 11.12 4.22
N MET A 109 1.84 11.41 5.21
CA MET A 109 1.49 11.31 6.63
C MET A 109 0.42 12.33 7.02
N ASN A 110 0.52 13.57 6.56
CA ASN A 110 -0.48 14.61 6.85
C ASN A 110 -1.83 14.28 6.21
N ASP A 111 -1.85 13.79 4.97
CA ASP A 111 -3.08 13.37 4.29
C ASP A 111 -3.73 12.18 5.02
N PHE A 112 -2.94 11.22 5.49
CA PHE A 112 -3.45 10.11 6.31
C PHE A 112 -4.01 10.60 7.65
N ALA A 113 -3.29 11.47 8.35
CA ALA A 113 -3.73 12.04 9.63
C ALA A 113 -5.03 12.83 9.47
N ALA A 114 -5.14 13.68 8.44
CA ALA A 114 -6.36 14.42 8.13
C ALA A 114 -7.54 13.49 7.83
N TRP A 115 -7.31 12.40 7.09
CA TRP A 115 -8.33 11.37 6.88
C TRP A 115 -8.74 10.68 8.18
N ALA A 116 -7.77 10.25 9.00
CA ALA A 116 -8.02 9.59 10.27
C ALA A 116 -8.84 10.51 11.21
N ASP A 117 -8.46 11.78 11.33
CA ASP A 117 -9.21 12.78 12.10
C ASP A 117 -10.63 12.98 11.55
N SER A 118 -10.83 12.88 10.24
CA SER A 118 -12.16 13.02 9.64
C SER A 118 -13.10 11.85 9.97
N VAL A 119 -12.57 10.64 10.17
CA VAL A 119 -13.37 9.43 10.44
C VAL A 119 -13.50 9.12 11.93
N LEU A 120 -12.65 9.71 12.77
CA LEU A 120 -12.69 9.59 14.24
C LEU A 120 -13.57 10.66 14.91
N LYS A 121 -13.92 11.74 14.19
CA LYS A 121 -14.83 12.76 14.70
C LYS A 121 -16.21 12.13 14.98
N PRO A 122 -16.79 12.38 16.17
CA PRO A 122 -18.12 11.87 16.53
C PRO A 122 -19.24 12.46 15.67
#